data_AF-A0A9W8PWS3-F1
#
_entry.id   AF-A0A9W8PWS3-F1
#
_cell.length_a   1.000
_cell.length_b   1.000
_cell.length_c   1.000
_cell.angle_alpha   90.00
_cell.angle_beta   90.00
_cell.angle_gamma   90.00
#
_symmetry.space_group_name_H-M   'P 1'
#
loop_
_entity.id
_entity.type
_entity.pdbx_description
1 polymer ?
#
loop_
_entity_poly.entity_id
_entity_poly.type
_entity_poly.pdbx_seq_one_letter_code
_entity_poly.pdbx_strand_id
1 'polypeptide(L)'
;MCTESAQQILRILSSLSEQGLLETFLRFDQDATFTATIALLMASAIDSSLLPDHTPWTQRAYSIFDEMGSRGNPVANMVASELKQLEGLLKEFLLHNESRSLVATQSHNTPREGPSDDIDTTGASIPGYTESFGLDSGDDFGLGLNYELSAEQLLNIANSLDVDSLTWPWPEDPMVEGMEESG
;
A
#
# COMPACT_ATOMS: atom_id res chain seq x y z
N MET A 1 -11.88 -6.76 11.52
CA MET A 1 -10.63 -7.03 12.27
C MET A 1 -9.55 -5.98 11.97
N CYS A 2 -9.34 -5.57 10.72
CA CYS A 2 -8.23 -4.66 10.38
C CYS A 2 -8.59 -3.16 10.35
N THR A 3 -9.87 -2.79 10.31
CA THR A 3 -10.31 -1.38 10.20
C THR A 3 -9.91 -0.57 11.43
N GLU A 4 -10.17 -1.07 12.63
CA GLU A 4 -9.80 -0.39 13.87
C GLU A 4 -8.28 -0.24 14.01
N SER A 5 -7.51 -1.27 13.62
CA SER A 5 -6.04 -1.21 13.58
C SER A 5 -5.54 -0.16 12.57
N ALA A 6 -6.10 -0.14 11.36
CA ALA A 6 -5.77 0.85 10.34
C ALA A 6 -6.10 2.29 10.80
N GLN A 7 -7.25 2.49 11.44
CA GLN A 7 -7.60 3.77 12.05
C GLN A 7 -6.60 4.18 13.13
N GLN A 8 -6.17 3.24 13.96
CA GLN A 8 -5.19 3.48 15.01
C GLN A 8 -3.82 3.85 14.44
N ILE A 9 -3.37 3.18 13.38
CA ILE A 9 -2.13 3.53 12.66
C ILE A 9 -2.21 4.97 12.17
N LEU A 10 -3.29 5.36 11.49
CA LEU A 10 -3.46 6.73 11.01
C LEU A 10 -3.52 7.76 12.14
N ARG A 11 -4.11 7.43 13.31
CA ARG A 11 -4.09 8.32 14.48
C ARG A 11 -2.67 8.53 15.01
N ILE A 12 -1.89 7.45 15.11
CA ILE A 12 -0.49 7.54 15.56
C ILE A 12 0.31 8.40 14.59
N LEU A 13 0.23 8.12 13.29
CA LEU A 13 0.96 8.86 12.27
C LEU A 13 0.52 10.32 12.20
N SER A 14 -0.77 10.63 12.34
CA SER A 14 -1.27 12.01 12.44
C SER A 14 -0.70 12.73 13.67
N SER A 15 -0.57 12.05 14.81
CA SER A 15 0.05 12.63 16.00
C SER A 15 1.55 12.89 15.81
N LEU A 16 2.25 11.98 15.10
CA LEU A 16 3.67 12.17 14.74
C LEU A 16 3.86 13.33 13.75
N SER A 17 2.93 13.47 12.79
CA SER A 17 2.85 14.59 11.85
C SER A 17 2.77 15.93 12.57
N GLU A 18 1.83 16.04 13.51
CA GLU A 18 1.61 17.26 14.30
C GLU A 18 2.82 17.64 15.17
N GLN A 19 3.58 16.66 15.65
CA GLN A 19 4.82 16.86 16.41
C GLN A 19 6.05 17.09 15.50
N GLY A 20 5.88 16.97 14.19
CA GLY A 20 6.93 17.06 13.20
C GLY A 20 7.97 15.95 13.28
N LEU A 21 7.59 14.82 13.87
CA LEU A 21 8.38 13.59 14.02
C LEU A 21 8.19 12.61 12.87
N LEU A 22 7.36 12.96 11.89
CA LEU A 22 7.14 12.09 10.74
C LEU A 22 8.42 11.97 9.92
N GLU A 23 8.92 10.73 9.81
CA GLU A 23 10.16 10.50 9.08
C GLU A 23 9.88 10.59 7.59
N THR A 24 10.42 11.64 6.97
CA THR A 24 10.09 11.95 5.58
C THR A 24 10.71 10.97 4.58
N PHE A 25 11.87 10.38 4.91
CA PHE A 25 12.63 9.53 4.01
C PHE A 25 12.63 8.05 4.41
N LEU A 26 12.00 7.71 5.54
CA LEU A 26 11.92 6.33 5.98
C LEU A 26 10.65 5.69 5.43
N ARG A 27 10.86 4.55 4.80
CA ARG A 27 9.83 3.77 4.14
C ARG A 27 8.73 3.31 5.11
N PHE A 28 9.03 3.25 6.41
CA PHE A 28 8.14 2.71 7.44
C PHE A 28 6.83 3.51 7.59
N ASP A 29 6.90 4.82 7.83
CA ASP A 29 5.71 5.65 8.01
C ASP A 29 4.87 5.69 6.72
N GLN A 30 5.54 5.71 5.57
CA GLN A 30 4.90 5.71 4.26
C GLN A 30 4.16 4.38 4.00
N ASP A 31 4.81 3.23 4.19
CA ASP A 31 4.22 1.91 4.01
C ASP A 31 3.06 1.69 5.00
N ALA A 32 3.19 2.19 6.24
CA ALA A 32 2.13 2.14 7.25
C ALA A 32 0.91 2.99 6.85
N THR A 33 1.14 4.23 6.38
CA THR A 33 0.07 5.12 5.88
C THR A 33 -0.65 4.49 4.70
N PHE A 34 0.11 3.99 3.72
CA PHE A 34 -0.41 3.34 2.52
C PHE A 34 -1.27 2.11 2.86
N THR A 35 -0.71 1.18 3.64
CA THR A 35 -1.38 -0.07 4.00
C THR A 35 -2.66 0.17 4.78
N ALA A 36 -2.63 1.11 5.74
CA ALA A 36 -3.82 1.50 6.50
C ALA A 36 -4.90 2.11 5.60
N THR A 37 -4.51 2.96 4.65
CA THR A 37 -5.45 3.62 3.73
C THR A 37 -6.13 2.63 2.80
N ILE A 38 -5.37 1.70 2.19
CA ILE A 38 -5.94 0.64 1.36
C ILE A 38 -6.92 -0.21 2.16
N ALA A 39 -6.55 -0.62 3.37
CA ALA A 39 -7.43 -1.44 4.20
C ALA A 39 -8.78 -0.75 4.48
N LEU A 40 -8.78 0.57 4.69
CA LEU A 40 -10.00 1.35 4.93
C LEU A 40 -10.83 1.56 3.66
N LEU A 41 -10.18 1.89 2.53
CA LEU A 41 -10.84 2.00 1.23
C LEU A 41 -11.52 0.70 0.85
N MET A 42 -10.80 -0.43 0.93
CA MET A 42 -11.33 -1.75 0.62
C MET A 42 -12.43 -2.17 1.58
N ALA A 43 -12.29 -1.91 2.89
CA ALA A 43 -13.33 -2.22 3.86
C ALA A 43 -14.64 -1.49 3.52
N SER A 44 -14.57 -0.19 3.19
CA SER A 44 -15.74 0.60 2.80
C SER A 44 -16.38 0.13 1.49
N ALA A 45 -15.57 -0.38 0.55
CA ALA A 45 -16.03 -0.86 -0.76
C ALA A 45 -16.64 -2.27 -0.72
N ILE A 46 -16.18 -3.12 0.19
CA ILE A 46 -16.70 -4.50 0.34
C ILE A 46 -17.97 -4.50 1.20
N ASP A 47 -17.95 -3.78 2.32
CA ASP A 47 -19.06 -3.75 3.26
C ASP A 47 -19.07 -2.42 4.03
N SER A 48 -20.01 -1.54 3.65
CA SER A 48 -20.20 -0.24 4.30
C SER A 48 -20.54 -0.32 5.78
N SER A 49 -20.99 -1.47 6.30
CA SER A 49 -21.24 -1.66 7.73
C SER A 49 -19.95 -1.73 8.56
N LEU A 50 -18.83 -2.13 7.94
CA LEU A 50 -17.52 -2.20 8.60
C LEU A 50 -16.91 -0.81 8.83
N LEU A 51 -17.24 0.13 7.95
CA LEU A 51 -16.80 1.51 8.02
C LEU A 51 -17.84 2.44 7.39
N PRO A 52 -18.83 2.92 8.18
CA PRO A 52 -19.94 3.71 7.66
C PRO A 52 -19.53 5.03 7.01
N ASP A 53 -18.43 5.62 7.48
CA ASP A 53 -17.82 6.81 6.88
C ASP A 53 -16.30 6.67 6.90
N HIS A 54 -15.72 6.45 5.71
CA HIS A 54 -14.28 6.32 5.53
C HIS A 54 -13.60 7.68 5.25
N THR A 55 -14.38 8.71 4.87
CA THR A 55 -13.92 10.06 4.52
C THR A 55 -12.96 10.71 5.53
N PRO A 56 -13.23 10.72 6.85
CA PRO A 56 -12.32 11.36 7.81
C PRO A 56 -10.97 10.64 7.89
N TRP A 57 -10.94 9.34 7.55
CA TRP A 57 -9.72 8.55 7.58
C TRP A 57 -8.89 8.73 6.31
N THR A 58 -9.53 8.75 5.14
CA THR A 58 -8.83 9.03 3.89
C THR A 58 -8.30 10.46 3.85
N GLN A 59 -9.07 11.44 4.35
CA GLN A 59 -8.58 12.82 4.49
C GLN A 59 -7.35 12.90 5.40
N ARG A 60 -7.37 12.20 6.55
CA ARG A 60 -6.22 12.13 7.45
C ARG A 60 -5.00 11.52 6.75
N ALA A 61 -5.18 10.41 6.03
CA ALA A 61 -4.10 9.77 5.29
C ALA A 61 -3.50 10.69 4.22
N TYR A 62 -4.34 11.39 3.44
CA TYR A 62 -3.85 12.34 2.43
C TYR A 62 -3.11 13.53 3.06
N SER A 63 -3.54 14.02 4.23
CA SER A 63 -2.80 15.04 4.97
C SER A 63 -1.41 14.57 5.41
N ILE A 64 -1.27 13.30 5.80
CA ILE A 64 0.01 12.70 6.17
C ILE A 64 0.93 12.62 4.93
N PHE A 65 0.41 12.16 3.79
CA PHE A 65 1.17 12.13 2.53
C PHE A 65 1.58 13.54 2.05
N ASP A 66 0.69 14.53 2.17
CA ASP A 66 0.99 15.92 1.82
C ASP A 66 2.10 16.48 2.72
N GLU A 67 2.10 16.13 4.02
CA GLU A 67 3.18 16.51 4.93
C GLU A 67 4.52 15.87 4.52
N MET A 68 4.55 14.56 4.29
CA MET A 68 5.72 13.85 3.76
C MET A 68 6.23 14.50 2.47
N GLY A 69 5.31 14.80 1.55
CA GLY A 69 5.60 15.50 0.29
C GLY A 69 6.25 16.86 0.50
N SER A 70 5.67 17.67 1.40
CA SER A 70 6.16 19.02 1.71
C SER A 70 7.57 19.04 2.32
N ARG A 71 7.95 17.96 3.03
CA ARG A 71 9.27 17.81 3.64
C ARG A 71 10.32 17.21 2.71
N GLY A 72 9.96 16.84 1.48
CA GLY A 72 10.90 16.36 0.46
C GLY A 72 10.74 14.90 0.05
N ASN A 73 9.62 14.24 0.35
CA ASN A 73 9.31 12.90 -0.17
C ASN A 73 8.38 12.96 -1.41
N PRO A 74 8.93 12.96 -2.64
CA PRO A 74 8.10 12.97 -3.85
C PRO A 74 7.28 11.68 -4.04
N VAL A 75 7.72 10.56 -3.46
CA VAL A 75 7.03 9.28 -3.56
C VAL A 75 5.70 9.32 -2.80
N ALA A 76 5.65 10.04 -1.66
CA ALA A 76 4.41 10.25 -0.91
C ALA A 76 3.30 10.88 -1.77
N ASN A 77 3.64 11.89 -2.58
CA ASN A 77 2.69 12.53 -3.49
C ASN A 77 2.19 11.57 -4.59
N MET A 78 3.09 10.76 -5.14
CA MET A 78 2.75 9.76 -6.15
C MET A 78 1.80 8.70 -5.57
N VAL A 79 2.14 8.15 -4.40
CA VAL A 79 1.29 7.17 -3.70
C VAL A 79 -0.07 7.77 -3.35
N ALA A 80 -0.13 9.03 -2.92
CA ALA A 80 -1.39 9.71 -2.66
C ALA A 80 -2.25 9.87 -3.93
N SER A 81 -1.64 10.13 -5.10
CA SER A 81 -2.39 10.17 -6.37
C SER A 81 -2.96 8.81 -6.77
N GLU A 82 -2.19 7.73 -6.62
CA GLU A 82 -2.64 6.37 -6.91
C GLU A 82 -3.81 5.96 -5.99
N LEU A 83 -3.73 6.30 -4.69
CA LEU A 83 -4.81 6.05 -3.73
C LEU A 83 -6.09 6.83 -4.06
N LYS A 84 -5.98 8.08 -4.49
CA LYS A 84 -7.13 8.88 -4.95
C LYS A 84 -7.78 8.29 -6.20
N GLN A 85 -6.96 7.76 -7.13
CA GLN A 85 -7.46 7.06 -8.30
C GLN A 85 -8.19 5.77 -7.90
N LEU A 86 -7.61 4.98 -7.00
CA LEU A 86 -8.24 3.77 -6.46
C LEU A 86 -9.58 4.10 -5.78
N GLU A 87 -9.65 5.14 -4.95
CA GLU A 87 -10.88 5.60 -4.32
C GLU A 87 -11.95 5.97 -5.36
N GLY A 88 -11.56 6.61 -6.47
CA GLY A 88 -12.45 6.90 -7.60
C GLY A 88 -13.01 5.64 -8.26
N LEU A 89 -12.14 4.65 -8.53
CA LEU A 89 -12.53 3.37 -9.13
C LEU A 89 -13.49 2.58 -8.22
N LEU A 90 -13.21 2.53 -6.91
CA LEU A 90 -14.07 1.86 -5.93
C LEU A 90 -15.44 2.54 -5.84
N LYS A 91 -15.49 3.88 -5.90
CA LYS A 91 -16.76 4.61 -5.91
C LYS A 91 -17.59 4.31 -7.16
N GLU A 92 -16.96 4.25 -8.34
CA GLU A 92 -17.63 3.85 -9.58
C GLU A 92 -18.16 2.42 -9.52
N PHE A 93 -17.36 1.50 -8.98
CA PHE A 93 -17.75 0.10 -8.80
C PHE A 93 -18.99 -0.04 -7.90
N LEU A 94 -19.03 0.67 -6.77
CA LEU A 94 -20.18 0.67 -5.86
C LEU A 94 -21.46 1.19 -6.55
N LEU A 95 -21.38 2.29 -7.30
CA LEU A 95 -22.52 2.85 -8.03
C LEU A 95 -23.11 1.86 -9.06
N HIS A 96 -22.24 1.13 -9.77
CA HIS A 96 -22.68 0.11 -10.74
C HIS A 96 -23.30 -1.12 -10.06
N ASN A 97 -22.82 -1.52 -8.89
CA ASN A 97 -23.37 -2.65 -8.14
C ASN A 97 -24.78 -2.36 -7.61
N GLU A 98 -24.98 -1.18 -7.02
CA GLU A 98 -26.31 -0.71 -6.60
C GLU A 98 -27.28 -0.74 -7.79
N SER A 99 -26.84 -0.25 -8.95
CA SER A 99 -27.60 -0.21 -10.20
C SER A 99 -27.94 -1.59 -10.80
N ARG A 100 -27.32 -2.69 -10.36
CA ARG A 100 -27.70 -4.06 -10.75
C ARG A 100 -28.67 -4.69 -9.75
N SER A 101 -28.58 -4.33 -8.47
CA SER A 101 -29.42 -4.86 -7.40
C SER A 101 -30.91 -4.52 -7.57
N LEU A 102 -31.24 -3.29 -7.99
CA LEU A 102 -32.63 -2.87 -8.25
C LEU A 102 -33.28 -3.45 -9.52
N VAL A 103 -32.53 -4.09 -10.43
CA VAL A 103 -33.11 -4.78 -11.60
C VAL A 103 -33.50 -6.22 -11.24
N ALA A 104 -32.84 -6.83 -10.25
CA ALA A 104 -33.06 -8.23 -9.87
C ALA A 104 -34.34 -8.47 -9.03
N THR A 105 -34.95 -7.42 -8.47
CA THR A 105 -36.16 -7.54 -7.62
C THR A 105 -37.48 -7.48 -8.37
N GLN A 106 -37.46 -7.31 -9.70
CA GLN A 106 -38.68 -7.25 -10.54
C GLN A 106 -38.99 -8.52 -11.36
N SER A 107 -38.30 -9.64 -11.15
CA SER A 107 -38.61 -10.88 -11.88
C SER A 107 -39.25 -11.94 -10.97
N HIS A 108 -40.52 -11.71 -10.63
CA HIS A 108 -41.39 -12.72 -10.02
C HIS A 108 -41.92 -13.67 -11.13
N ASN A 109 -41.74 -14.99 -10.91
CA ASN A 109 -42.60 -16.11 -11.33
C ASN A 109 -42.57 -16.65 -12.78
N THR A 110 -41.80 -17.72 -13.01
CA THR A 110 -42.25 -18.89 -13.79
C THR A 110 -41.53 -20.16 -13.32
N PRO A 111 -42.23 -21.27 -12.98
CA PRO A 111 -41.60 -22.56 -12.77
C PRO A 111 -41.56 -23.34 -14.09
N ARG A 112 -40.38 -23.83 -14.51
CA ARG A 112 -40.31 -24.86 -15.56
C ARG A 112 -39.09 -25.77 -15.37
N GLU A 113 -39.37 -27.06 -15.31
CA GLU A 113 -38.48 -28.22 -15.20
C GLU A 113 -37.37 -28.25 -16.27
N GLY A 114 -36.21 -28.81 -15.90
CA GLY A 114 -34.98 -28.95 -16.72
C GLY A 114 -35.04 -30.06 -17.80
N PRO A 115 -33.97 -30.82 -18.10
CA PRO A 115 -32.52 -30.61 -17.92
C PRO A 115 -31.73 -30.73 -19.26
N SER A 116 -30.39 -30.60 -19.19
CA SER A 116 -29.32 -31.03 -20.14
C SER A 116 -28.43 -29.94 -20.76
N ASP A 117 -27.14 -30.20 -20.59
CA ASP A 117 -25.99 -29.98 -21.49
C ASP A 117 -25.74 -28.58 -22.06
N ASP A 118 -24.75 -27.89 -21.52
CA ASP A 118 -23.38 -27.89 -22.08
C ASP A 118 -22.55 -26.86 -21.30
N ILE A 119 -21.50 -27.31 -20.59
CA ILE A 119 -20.46 -26.40 -20.10
C ILE A 119 -19.57 -26.10 -21.30
N ASP A 120 -19.97 -25.10 -22.07
CA ASP A 120 -19.07 -24.44 -23.01
C ASP A 120 -18.37 -23.30 -22.26
N THR A 121 -17.16 -23.57 -21.80
CA THR A 121 -16.20 -22.56 -21.37
C THR A 121 -15.71 -21.83 -22.61
N THR A 122 -16.56 -20.98 -23.20
CA THR A 122 -16.14 -20.01 -24.20
C THR A 122 -16.03 -18.65 -23.53
N GLY A 123 -14.77 -18.25 -23.30
CA GLY A 123 -14.42 -16.93 -22.81
C GLY A 123 -15.10 -15.86 -23.66
N ALA A 124 -15.87 -14.99 -22.99
CA ALA A 124 -16.44 -13.80 -23.61
C ALA A 124 -15.30 -12.92 -24.13
N SER A 125 -14.98 -13.04 -25.42
CA SER A 125 -14.07 -12.14 -26.10
C SER A 125 -14.78 -10.81 -26.30
N ILE A 126 -14.40 -9.82 -25.51
CA ILE A 126 -14.71 -8.41 -25.79
C ILE A 126 -13.76 -7.95 -26.89
N PRO A 127 -14.26 -7.46 -28.04
CA PRO A 127 -13.39 -7.00 -29.12
C PRO A 127 -12.70 -5.70 -28.66
N GLY A 128 -11.41 -5.79 -28.34
CA GLY A 128 -10.57 -4.65 -27.96
C GLY A 128 -9.55 -4.92 -26.86
N TYR A 129 -9.68 -6.03 -26.13
CA TYR A 129 -8.72 -6.42 -25.08
C TYR A 129 -8.28 -7.86 -25.28
N THR A 130 -7.26 -8.06 -26.11
CA THR A 130 -6.49 -9.31 -26.09
C THR A 130 -5.39 -9.17 -25.06
N GLU A 131 -5.69 -9.43 -23.79
CA GLU A 131 -4.72 -10.08 -22.92
C GLU A 131 -5.46 -11.06 -22.02
N SER A 132 -5.15 -12.33 -22.25
CA SER A 132 -5.58 -13.45 -21.43
C SER A 132 -5.00 -13.24 -20.03
N PHE A 133 -5.85 -13.15 -19.01
CA PHE A 133 -5.41 -13.25 -17.61
C PHE A 133 -4.97 -14.69 -17.34
N GLY A 134 -3.78 -15.03 -17.83
CA GLY A 134 -3.06 -16.19 -17.35
C GLY A 134 -2.63 -15.90 -15.92
N LEU A 135 -3.29 -16.55 -14.97
CA LEU A 135 -2.72 -16.78 -13.64
C LEU A 135 -1.55 -17.75 -13.80
N ASP A 136 -0.46 -17.29 -14.42
CA ASP A 136 0.82 -17.96 -14.28
C ASP A 136 1.38 -17.56 -12.93
N SER A 137 1.60 -18.56 -12.10
CA SER A 137 2.10 -18.41 -10.74
C SER A 137 3.55 -17.94 -10.81
N GLY A 138 3.73 -16.64 -10.83
CA GLY A 138 5.01 -15.95 -10.72
C GLY A 138 4.72 -14.49 -10.41
N ASP A 139 4.81 -14.16 -9.12
CA ASP A 139 5.26 -12.85 -8.64
C ASP A 139 4.88 -11.58 -9.43
N ASP A 140 3.62 -11.14 -9.37
CA ASP A 140 3.24 -9.77 -9.76
C ASP A 140 2.03 -9.24 -8.98
N PHE A 141 2.23 -8.90 -7.71
CA PHE A 141 1.47 -7.80 -7.11
C PHE A 141 2.32 -6.56 -7.34
N GLY A 142 1.94 -5.72 -8.32
CA GLY A 142 2.62 -4.50 -8.76
C GLY A 142 2.84 -3.42 -7.69
N LEU A 143 3.61 -3.75 -6.64
CA LEU A 143 3.99 -2.89 -5.52
C LEU A 143 5.35 -2.20 -5.78
N GLY A 144 5.81 -2.13 -7.03
CA GLY A 144 6.99 -1.37 -7.42
C GLY A 144 8.26 -1.73 -6.64
N LEU A 145 8.40 -2.97 -6.16
CA LEU A 145 9.63 -3.48 -5.55
C LEU A 145 10.55 -4.06 -6.62
N ASN A 146 10.76 -3.33 -7.72
CA ASN A 146 11.76 -3.69 -8.73
C ASN A 146 13.15 -3.30 -8.24
N TYR A 147 13.62 -3.98 -7.19
CA TYR A 147 15.04 -3.99 -6.80
C TYR A 147 15.65 -5.37 -7.01
N GLU A 148 15.17 -6.12 -8.01
CA GLU A 148 15.77 -7.40 -8.38
C GLU A 148 17.11 -7.15 -9.09
N LEU A 149 18.13 -6.87 -8.29
CA LEU A 149 19.51 -6.92 -8.73
C LEU A 149 19.83 -8.40 -8.96
N SER A 150 20.24 -8.74 -10.18
CA SER A 150 20.76 -10.07 -10.49
C SER A 150 21.89 -10.43 -9.51
N ALA A 151 22.08 -11.71 -9.20
CA ALA A 151 23.10 -12.16 -8.25
C ALA A 151 24.52 -11.64 -8.61
N GLU A 152 24.79 -11.51 -9.91
CA GLU A 152 26.01 -10.90 -10.45
C GLU A 152 26.13 -9.40 -10.13
N GLN A 153 25.01 -8.65 -10.18
CA GLN A 153 25.00 -7.23 -9.84
C GLN A 153 25.20 -7.02 -8.34
N LEU A 154 24.57 -7.84 -7.50
CA LEU A 154 24.80 -7.84 -6.05
C LEU A 154 26.25 -8.14 -5.70
N LEU A 155 26.85 -9.14 -6.35
CA LEU A 155 28.24 -9.51 -6.14
C LEU A 155 29.20 -8.40 -6.58
N ASN A 156 28.90 -7.71 -7.69
CA ASN A 156 29.74 -6.64 -8.20
C ASN A 156 29.68 -5.41 -7.26
N ILE A 157 28.51 -5.10 -6.70
CA ILE A 157 28.37 -4.07 -5.67
C ILE A 157 29.16 -4.45 -4.41
N ALA A 158 29.04 -5.69 -3.95
CA ALA A 158 29.77 -6.19 -2.79
C ALA A 158 31.30 -6.08 -2.96
N ASN A 159 31.81 -6.37 -4.16
CA ASN A 159 33.24 -6.23 -4.47
C ASN A 159 33.72 -4.77 -4.62
N SER A 160 32.79 -3.83 -4.85
CA SER A 160 33.11 -2.41 -4.96
C SER A 160 33.11 -1.66 -3.62
N LEU A 161 32.57 -2.29 -2.56
CA LEU A 161 32.48 -1.69 -1.24
C LEU A 161 33.83 -1.80 -0.50
N ASP A 162 34.45 -0.64 -0.24
CA ASP A 162 35.61 -0.52 0.63
C ASP A 162 35.17 -0.52 2.10
N VAL A 163 35.28 -1.68 2.75
CA VAL A 163 34.86 -1.88 4.15
C VAL A 163 35.68 -1.06 5.15
N ASP A 164 36.90 -0.67 4.79
CA ASP A 164 37.77 0.13 5.65
C ASP A 164 37.36 1.61 5.66
N SER A 165 36.70 2.08 4.60
CA SER A 165 36.09 3.42 4.54
C SER A 165 34.79 3.54 5.36
N LEU A 166 34.19 2.42 5.77
CA LEU A 166 32.98 2.38 6.60
C LEU A 166 33.28 2.32 8.10
N THR A 167 34.54 2.53 8.48
CA THR A 167 34.92 2.74 9.87
C THR A 167 34.17 3.95 10.41
N TRP A 168 33.05 3.67 11.09
CA TRP A 168 32.31 4.66 11.86
C TRP A 168 33.33 5.33 12.81
N PRO A 169 33.36 6.67 12.92
CA PRO A 169 34.23 7.31 13.89
C PRO A 169 33.62 7.03 15.27
N TRP A 170 33.93 5.86 15.81
CA TRP A 170 33.84 5.64 17.24
C TRP A 170 34.73 6.72 17.86
N PRO A 171 34.21 7.57 18.75
CA PRO A 171 35.08 8.41 19.54
C PRO A 171 35.99 7.45 20.31
N GLU A 172 37.26 7.36 19.90
CA GLU A 172 38.27 6.75 20.73
C GLU A 172 38.25 7.53 22.04
N ASP A 173 37.91 6.86 23.15
CA ASP A 173 37.97 7.45 24.48
C ASP A 173 39.37 8.04 24.66
N PRO A 174 39.53 9.38 24.72
CA PRO A 174 40.72 9.92 25.32
C PRO A 174 40.49 9.78 26.81
N MET A 175 41.27 8.98 27.53
CA MET A 175 41.66 9.19 28.92
C MET A 175 42.15 7.87 29.55
N VAL A 176 43.35 7.40 29.20
CA VAL A 176 44.29 6.90 30.22
C VAL A 176 45.71 7.20 29.75
N GLU A 177 46.07 8.49 29.73
CA GLU A 177 47.47 8.90 29.80
C GLU A 177 47.56 9.96 30.91
N GLY A 178 48.32 9.65 31.96
CA GLY A 178 48.58 10.57 33.08
C GLY A 178 48.12 10.08 34.44
N MET A 179 48.76 9.04 34.97
CA MET A 179 49.06 9.05 36.41
C MET A 179 50.43 8.44 36.64
N GLU A 180 51.44 9.26 36.34
CA GLU A 180 52.78 9.11 36.88
C GLU A 180 52.74 9.25 38.41
N GLU A 181 53.35 8.29 39.08
CA GLU A 181 54.30 8.47 40.18
C GLU A 181 54.13 9.69 41.13
N SER A 182 53.75 9.42 42.38
CA SER A 182 54.37 10.03 43.59
C SER A 182 53.68 9.54 44.88
N GLY A 183 54.45 8.89 45.77
CA GLY A 183 54.05 8.60 47.16
C GLY A 183 54.58 7.28 47.71
#